data_AF-A0A2Z5UTL4-F1
#
_entry.id   AF-A0A2Z5UTL4-F1
#
_cell.length_a   1.000
_cell.length_b   1.000
_cell.length_c   1.000
_cell.angle_alpha   90.00
_cell.angle_beta   90.00
_cell.angle_gamma   90.00
#
_symmetry.space_group_name_H-M   'P 1'
#
loop_
_entity.id
_entity.type
_entity.pdbx_description
1 polymer ?
#
loop_
_entity_poly.entity_id
_entity_poly.type
_entity_poly.pdbx_seq_one_letter_code
_entity_poly.pdbx_strand_id
1 'polypeptide(L)'
;MSKKKVTGSAAEDPDITQYSANQSTDIVTRILRLLGNHSPSVKQRRLIKTLLFNISFKAELLFDKSLAPREQECLLFAALGCSSAQTAEILPIEKKTVEEFLSNTRKKLGCKNTTQAVVQGIRYGYISPEKYGQNPVKIRENKSLATQ
;
A
#
# COMPACT_ATOMS: atom_id res chain seq x y z
N MET A 1 51.62 35.66 -15.07
CA MET A 1 51.70 34.19 -15.23
C MET A 1 50.33 33.58 -14.94
N SER A 2 49.57 33.34 -16.00
CA SER A 2 48.25 32.71 -15.96
C SER A 2 48.38 31.21 -15.76
N LYS A 3 47.63 30.62 -14.83
CA LYS A 3 47.37 29.17 -14.85
C LYS A 3 45.90 28.94 -15.15
N LYS A 4 45.66 28.53 -16.39
CA LYS A 4 44.42 27.91 -16.87
C LYS A 4 44.74 26.42 -16.99
N LYS A 5 43.99 25.54 -16.33
CA LYS A 5 43.90 24.14 -16.74
C LYS A 5 42.51 23.61 -16.40
N VAL A 6 41.73 23.41 -17.46
CA VAL A 6 40.47 22.65 -17.50
C VAL A 6 40.83 21.28 -18.05
N THR A 7 40.37 20.22 -17.38
CA THR A 7 40.07 18.85 -17.87
C THR A 7 39.52 18.13 -16.63
N GLY A 8 38.42 17.40 -16.59
CA GLY A 8 37.66 16.64 -17.57
C GLY A 8 36.98 15.51 -16.76
N SER A 9 35.74 15.19 -17.09
CA SER A 9 34.83 14.21 -16.46
C SER A 9 35.35 12.76 -16.52
N ALA A 10 35.04 11.92 -15.53
CA ALA A 10 34.34 10.63 -15.71
C ALA A 10 34.26 9.82 -14.41
N ALA A 11 33.01 9.50 -14.03
CA ALA A 11 32.51 8.29 -13.37
C ALA A 11 33.46 7.36 -12.59
N GLU A 12 33.24 7.27 -11.28
CA GLU A 12 33.29 6.00 -10.53
C GLU A 12 32.12 5.96 -9.51
N ASP A 13 31.10 5.14 -9.81
CA ASP A 13 30.04 4.68 -8.89
C ASP A 13 30.56 3.45 -8.07
N PRO A 14 29.87 2.97 -7.02
CA PRO A 14 29.79 3.53 -5.68
C PRO A 14 30.29 2.52 -4.61
N ASP A 15 30.86 3.00 -3.50
CA ASP A 15 31.08 2.13 -2.33
C ASP A 15 29.74 1.86 -1.63
N ILE A 16 29.18 0.68 -1.94
CA ILE A 16 27.99 0.10 -1.33
C ILE A 16 28.41 -0.56 -0.01
N THR A 17 28.75 0.21 1.02
CA THR A 17 28.70 -0.23 2.43
C THR A 17 28.75 1.05 3.28
N GLN A 18 27.69 1.52 3.92
CA GLN A 18 27.10 0.89 5.10
C GLN A 18 25.62 1.28 5.22
N TYR A 19 24.76 0.29 4.95
CA TYR A 19 23.35 0.32 5.33
C TYR A 19 23.28 0.07 6.85
N SER A 20 23.37 1.14 7.64
CA SER A 20 23.04 1.07 9.07
C SER A 20 21.55 1.34 9.26
N ALA A 21 20.85 0.34 9.78
CA ALA A 21 19.44 0.36 10.13
C ALA A 21 19.12 1.37 11.25
N ASN A 22 17.85 1.74 11.35
CA ASN A 22 17.21 2.57 12.40
C ASN A 22 17.30 4.09 12.28
N GLN A 23 16.49 4.63 11.37
CA GLN A 23 15.51 5.66 11.70
C GLN A 23 14.40 5.59 10.63
N SER A 24 13.14 5.54 11.05
CA SER A 24 11.99 5.50 10.14
C SER A 24 11.98 6.76 9.28
N THR A 25 12.64 6.71 8.12
CA THR A 25 12.62 7.79 7.13
C THR A 25 11.20 7.86 6.57
N ASP A 26 10.56 9.03 6.66
CA ASP A 26 9.20 9.17 6.20
C ASP A 26 9.11 8.79 4.72
N ILE A 27 7.99 8.21 4.32
CA ILE A 27 7.91 7.56 3.01
C ILE A 27 8.18 8.49 1.82
N VAL A 28 7.97 9.78 2.03
CA VAL A 28 8.34 10.86 1.13
C VAL A 28 9.85 10.93 0.92
N THR A 29 10.64 10.78 1.98
CA THR A 29 12.11 10.68 1.90
C THR A 29 12.56 9.42 1.15
N ARG A 30 11.84 8.30 1.29
CA ARG A 30 12.13 7.07 0.54
C ARG A 30 11.86 7.24 -0.96
N ILE A 31 10.70 7.81 -1.32
CA ILE A 31 10.33 8.12 -2.72
C ILE A 31 11.34 9.09 -3.34
N LEU A 32 11.68 10.17 -2.63
CA LEU A 32 12.63 11.17 -3.11
C LEU A 32 14.01 10.56 -3.38
N ARG A 33 14.47 9.64 -2.53
CA ARG A 33 15.71 8.91 -2.75
C ARG A 33 15.67 8.02 -3.99
N LEU A 34 14.55 7.31 -4.23
CA LEU A 34 14.36 6.50 -5.45
C LEU A 34 14.37 7.35 -6.73
N LEU A 35 13.91 8.59 -6.64
CA LEU A 35 13.95 9.56 -7.73
C LEU A 35 15.32 10.27 -7.86
N GLY A 36 16.36 9.77 -7.20
CA GLY A 36 17.72 10.35 -7.24
C GLY A 36 17.91 11.61 -6.38
N ASN A 37 16.93 11.96 -5.54
CA ASN A 37 17.02 13.12 -4.64
C ASN A 37 17.40 12.68 -3.22
N HIS A 38 18.70 12.57 -2.97
CA HIS A 38 19.27 12.12 -1.70
C HIS A 38 19.27 13.19 -0.60
N SER A 39 18.98 14.44 -0.93
CA SER A 39 18.96 15.58 0.01
C SER A 39 17.81 16.54 -0.29
N PRO A 40 16.55 16.10 -0.12
CA PRO A 40 15.41 16.92 -0.52
C PRO A 40 15.21 18.10 0.43
N SER A 41 14.98 19.28 -0.15
CA SER A 41 14.59 20.47 0.61
C SER A 41 13.21 20.31 1.27
N VAL A 42 12.93 21.13 2.28
CA VAL A 42 11.60 21.17 2.94
C VAL A 42 10.49 21.48 1.93
N LYS A 43 10.75 22.37 0.96
CA LYS A 43 9.81 22.70 -0.12
C LYS A 43 9.51 21.50 -1.01
N GLN A 44 10.54 20.75 -1.40
CA GLN A 44 10.38 19.53 -2.22
C GLN A 44 9.63 18.44 -1.45
N ARG A 45 9.92 18.24 -0.16
CA ARG A 45 9.16 17.32 0.68
C ARG A 45 7.69 17.74 0.80
N ARG A 46 7.41 19.03 0.97
CA ARG A 46 6.04 19.55 1.03
C ARG A 46 5.31 19.37 -0.31
N LEU A 47 5.97 19.69 -1.42
CA LEU A 47 5.41 19.51 -2.76
C LEU A 47 5.08 18.05 -3.03
N ILE A 48 5.99 17.11 -2.75
CA ILE A 48 5.72 15.68 -2.91
C ILE A 48 4.59 15.22 -1.99
N LYS A 49 4.55 15.68 -0.72
CA LYS A 49 3.40 15.41 0.16
C LYS A 49 2.08 15.89 -0.45
N THR A 50 2.05 17.11 -0.97
CA THR A 50 0.87 17.69 -1.61
C THR A 50 0.49 16.96 -2.90
N LEU A 51 1.46 16.60 -3.75
CA LEU A 51 1.22 15.87 -4.99
C LEU A 51 0.73 14.44 -4.71
N LEU A 52 1.35 13.72 -3.79
CA LEU A 52 0.92 12.37 -3.38
C LEU A 52 -0.50 12.40 -2.78
N PHE A 53 -0.83 13.45 -2.02
CA PHE A 53 -2.17 13.65 -1.49
C PHE A 53 -3.20 13.99 -2.58
N ASN A 54 -2.84 14.83 -3.55
CA ASN A 54 -3.74 15.30 -4.61
C ASN A 54 -3.96 14.30 -5.74
N ILE A 55 -2.97 13.45 -6.03
CA ILE A 55 -3.03 12.50 -7.16
C ILE A 55 -3.79 11.21 -6.79
N SER A 56 -4.14 11.00 -5.51
CA SER A 56 -4.72 9.72 -5.04
C SER A 56 -3.82 8.53 -5.43
N PHE A 57 -2.50 8.74 -5.44
CA PHE A 57 -1.54 7.77 -5.97
C PHE A 57 -1.16 6.72 -4.90
N LYS A 58 -1.76 5.54 -5.10
CA LYS A 58 -1.43 4.17 -4.68
C LYS A 58 -0.85 3.87 -3.29
N ALA A 59 -1.56 2.93 -2.63
CA ALA A 59 -1.23 2.17 -1.43
C ALA A 59 0.24 1.78 -1.24
N GLU A 60 0.94 1.48 -2.33
CA GLU A 60 2.29 0.89 -2.35
C GLU A 60 3.38 1.86 -1.91
N LEU A 61 3.15 3.17 -2.08
CA LEU A 61 4.13 4.21 -1.73
C LEU A 61 3.80 4.94 -0.43
N LEU A 62 2.78 4.55 0.34
CA LEU A 62 2.37 5.30 1.53
C LEU A 62 2.22 4.46 2.79
N PHE A 63 2.19 3.14 2.68
CA PHE A 63 2.00 2.25 3.82
C PHE A 63 3.07 1.17 3.86
N ASP A 64 3.89 1.18 4.91
CA ASP A 64 4.74 0.03 5.27
C ASP A 64 3.91 -1.21 5.69
N LYS A 65 2.58 -1.10 5.74
CA LYS A 65 1.64 -2.16 6.14
C LYS A 65 0.65 -2.44 5.03
N SER A 66 1.08 -3.20 4.03
CA SER A 66 0.18 -3.81 3.05
C SER A 66 -0.87 -4.67 3.77
N LEU A 67 -2.11 -4.67 3.26
CA LEU A 67 -3.13 -5.60 3.72
C LEU A 67 -2.75 -7.02 3.27
N ALA A 68 -2.78 -7.96 4.22
CA ALA A 68 -2.57 -9.37 3.93
C ALA A 68 -3.70 -9.90 3.02
N PRO A 69 -3.48 -10.96 2.24
CA PRO A 69 -4.50 -11.50 1.34
C PRO A 69 -5.85 -11.81 2.03
N ARG A 70 -5.81 -12.39 3.24
CA ARG A 70 -7.02 -12.68 4.03
C ARG A 70 -7.74 -11.43 4.54
N GLU A 71 -7.00 -10.38 4.86
CA GLU A 71 -7.56 -9.08 5.22
C GLU A 71 -8.29 -8.46 4.02
N GLN A 72 -7.68 -8.51 2.84
CA GLN A 72 -8.29 -8.02 1.59
C GLN A 72 -9.55 -8.83 1.23
N GLU A 73 -9.52 -10.16 1.36
CA GLU A 73 -10.69 -11.02 1.14
C GLU A 73 -11.84 -10.68 2.08
N CYS A 74 -11.58 -10.61 3.39
CA CYS A 74 -12.62 -10.26 4.37
C CYS A 74 -13.17 -8.86 4.11
N LEU A 75 -12.32 -7.90 3.76
CA LEU A 75 -12.73 -6.54 3.43
C LEU A 75 -13.57 -6.48 2.14
N LEU A 76 -13.25 -7.30 1.14
CA LEU A 76 -14.02 -7.42 -0.10
C LEU A 76 -15.43 -7.96 0.18
N PHE A 77 -15.57 -9.03 0.97
CA PHE A 77 -16.89 -9.55 1.32
C PHE A 77 -17.71 -8.56 2.15
N ALA A 78 -17.07 -7.81 3.05
CA ALA A 78 -17.73 -6.70 3.75
C ALA A 78 -18.21 -5.60 2.77
N ALA A 79 -17.42 -5.29 1.73
CA ALA A 79 -17.80 -4.33 0.68
C ALA A 79 -18.99 -4.81 -0.16
N LEU A 80 -19.17 -6.14 -0.28
CA LEU A 80 -20.30 -6.78 -0.95
C LEU A 80 -21.53 -6.94 -0.04
N GLY A 81 -21.49 -6.43 1.19
CA GLY A 81 -22.61 -6.50 2.13
C GLY A 81 -22.73 -7.83 2.89
N CYS A 82 -21.72 -8.70 2.84
CA CYS A 82 -21.71 -9.93 3.61
C CYS A 82 -21.46 -9.65 5.09
N SER A 83 -22.20 -10.35 5.95
CA SER A 83 -21.91 -10.40 7.39
C SER A 83 -20.65 -11.22 7.68
N SER A 84 -20.07 -11.06 8.89
CA SER A 84 -18.93 -11.89 9.32
C SER A 84 -19.26 -13.39 9.33
N ALA A 85 -20.52 -13.76 9.59
CA ALA A 85 -20.97 -15.16 9.58
C ALA A 85 -21.02 -15.73 8.15
N GLN A 86 -21.61 -14.99 7.20
CA GLN A 86 -21.61 -15.39 5.79
C GLN A 86 -20.18 -15.44 5.22
N THR A 87 -19.34 -14.47 5.59
CA THR A 87 -17.93 -14.43 5.18
C THR A 87 -17.17 -15.65 5.71
N ALA A 88 -17.43 -16.05 6.95
CA ALA A 88 -16.84 -17.25 7.56
C ALA A 88 -17.23 -18.54 6.82
N GLU A 89 -18.48 -18.64 6.39
CA GLU A 89 -18.98 -19.76 5.57
C GLU A 89 -18.32 -19.78 4.17
N ILE A 90 -18.16 -18.60 3.55
CA ILE A 90 -17.52 -18.49 2.23
C ILE A 90 -16.02 -18.80 2.29
N LEU A 91 -15.32 -18.38 3.35
CA LEU A 91 -13.87 -18.50 3.53
C LEU A 91 -13.41 -19.75 4.32
N PRO A 92 -14.27 -20.76 4.46
CA PRO A 92 -14.30 -21.74 5.57
C PRO A 92 -13.35 -21.46 6.76
N ILE A 93 -13.62 -20.40 7.52
CA ILE A 93 -12.91 -20.05 8.76
C ILE A 93 -13.91 -19.66 9.85
N GLU A 94 -13.47 -19.53 11.11
CA GLU A 94 -14.36 -19.08 12.18
C GLU A 94 -14.76 -17.60 12.02
N LYS A 95 -16.00 -17.28 12.40
CA LYS A 95 -16.53 -15.89 12.44
C LYS A 95 -15.60 -14.97 13.24
N LYS A 96 -15.07 -15.43 14.37
CA LYS A 96 -14.14 -14.65 15.21
C LYS A 96 -12.87 -14.29 14.46
N THR A 97 -12.34 -15.20 13.65
CA THR A 97 -11.18 -14.97 12.80
C THR A 97 -11.46 -13.91 11.73
N VAL A 98 -12.65 -13.91 11.12
CA VAL A 98 -13.08 -12.84 10.20
C VAL A 98 -13.09 -11.47 10.91
N GLU A 99 -13.66 -11.40 12.11
CA GLU A 99 -13.71 -10.17 12.90
C GLU A 99 -12.30 -9.67 13.27
N GLU A 100 -11.39 -10.59 13.56
CA GLU A 100 -9.98 -10.27 13.82
C GLU A 100 -9.28 -9.70 12.57
N PHE A 101 -9.47 -10.31 11.39
CA PHE A 101 -8.94 -9.76 10.14
C PHE A 101 -9.50 -8.36 9.83
N LEU A 102 -10.80 -8.14 10.02
CA LEU A 102 -11.41 -6.81 9.84
C LEU A 102 -10.92 -5.80 10.89
N SER A 103 -10.66 -6.23 12.12
CA SER A 103 -10.05 -5.41 13.17
C SER A 103 -8.62 -4.97 12.78
N ASN A 104 -7.80 -5.91 12.32
CA ASN A 104 -6.44 -5.63 11.86
C ASN A 104 -6.43 -4.73 10.63
N THR A 105 -7.34 -4.96 9.69
CA THR A 105 -7.54 -4.11 8.50
C THR A 105 -7.86 -2.68 8.90
N ARG A 106 -8.81 -2.46 9.83
CA ARG A 106 -9.14 -1.13 10.34
C ARG A 106 -7.94 -0.44 10.98
N LYS A 107 -7.17 -1.16 11.81
CA LYS A 107 -5.94 -0.63 12.41
C LYS A 107 -4.90 -0.23 11.36
N LYS A 108 -4.68 -1.06 10.34
CA LYS A 108 -3.74 -0.79 9.24
C LYS A 108 -4.16 0.40 8.39
N LEU A 109 -5.46 0.56 8.14
CA LEU A 109 -6.02 1.67 7.36
C LEU A 109 -6.35 2.93 8.20
N GLY A 110 -6.11 2.93 9.51
CA GLY A 110 -6.44 4.05 10.40
C GLY A 110 -7.94 4.36 10.48
N CYS A 111 -8.81 3.36 10.31
CA CYS A 111 -10.25 3.50 10.23
C CYS A 111 -10.95 3.11 11.54
N LYS A 112 -12.06 3.78 11.87
CA LYS A 112 -12.85 3.48 13.10
C LYS A 112 -13.82 2.31 12.89
N ASN A 113 -14.40 2.20 11.70
CA ASN A 113 -15.39 1.17 11.36
C ASN A 113 -15.10 0.53 10.00
N THR A 114 -15.80 -0.56 9.71
CA THR A 114 -15.58 -1.37 8.49
C THR A 114 -16.00 -0.60 7.24
N THR A 115 -17.05 0.21 7.30
CA THR A 115 -17.48 1.06 6.16
C THR A 115 -16.37 2.03 5.74
N GLN A 116 -15.73 2.72 6.68
CA GLN A 116 -14.56 3.56 6.41
C GLN A 116 -13.41 2.74 5.81
N ALA A 117 -13.14 1.56 6.37
CA ALA A 117 -12.10 0.68 5.86
C ALA A 117 -12.40 0.20 4.42
N VAL A 118 -13.66 -0.05 4.07
CA VAL A 118 -14.07 -0.40 2.70
C VAL A 118 -13.80 0.77 1.76
N VAL A 119 -14.22 1.99 2.12
CA VAL A 119 -13.96 3.19 1.29
C VAL A 119 -12.46 3.40 1.08
N GLN A 120 -11.65 3.26 2.14
CA GLN A 120 -10.19 3.36 2.00
C GLN A 120 -9.60 2.20 1.20
N GLY A 121 -10.10 0.98 1.38
CA GLY A 121 -9.69 -0.20 0.63
C GLY A 121 -9.88 -0.03 -0.88
N ILE A 122 -11.03 0.53 -1.29
CA ILE A 122 -11.32 0.88 -2.69
C ILE A 122 -10.41 2.02 -3.15
N ARG A 123 -10.33 3.11 -2.38
CA ARG A 123 -9.52 4.30 -2.71
C ARG A 123 -8.04 3.95 -2.92
N TYR A 124 -7.53 3.03 -2.12
CA TYR A 124 -6.13 2.58 -2.18
C TYR A 124 -5.91 1.42 -3.17
N GLY A 125 -6.97 0.85 -3.74
CA GLY A 125 -6.90 -0.23 -4.72
C GLY A 125 -6.64 -1.62 -4.13
N TYR A 126 -6.85 -1.80 -2.83
CA TYR A 126 -6.79 -3.13 -2.18
C TYR A 126 -7.95 -4.03 -2.56
N ILE A 127 -9.12 -3.44 -2.84
CA ILE A 127 -10.34 -4.15 -3.23
C ILE A 127 -11.05 -3.44 -4.38
N SER A 128 -11.76 -4.22 -5.20
CA SER A 128 -12.54 -3.75 -6.34
C SER A 128 -13.87 -4.52 -6.39
N PRO A 129 -14.85 -4.20 -5.52
CA PRO A 129 -16.13 -4.92 -5.47
C PRO A 129 -16.90 -4.89 -6.80
N GLU A 130 -16.72 -3.85 -7.61
CA GLU A 130 -17.32 -3.70 -8.94
C GLU A 130 -16.92 -4.83 -9.91
N LYS A 131 -15.77 -5.46 -9.73
CA LYS A 131 -15.29 -6.56 -10.57
C LYS A 131 -16.02 -7.88 -10.32
N TYR A 132 -16.70 -8.02 -9.19
CA TYR A 132 -17.26 -9.29 -8.74
C TYR A 132 -18.80 -9.34 -8.80
N GLY A 133 -19.45 -8.21 -9.10
CA GLY A 133 -20.90 -8.09 -9.05
C GLY A 133 -21.46 -8.34 -7.64
N GLN A 134 -22.77 -8.20 -7.45
CA GLN A 134 -23.44 -8.42 -6.15
C GLN A 134 -23.54 -9.91 -5.75
N ASN A 135 -22.69 -10.80 -6.29
CA ASN A 135 -22.75 -12.24 -6.02
C ASN A 135 -21.47 -12.77 -5.34
N PRO A 136 -21.46 -12.88 -4.01
CA PRO A 136 -20.28 -13.30 -3.24
C PRO A 136 -19.91 -14.79 -3.43
N VAL A 137 -20.82 -15.64 -3.91
CA VAL A 137 -20.57 -17.08 -4.08
C VAL A 137 -19.68 -17.36 -5.31
N LYS A 138 -19.84 -16.60 -6.40
CA LYS A 138 -19.04 -16.75 -7.64
C LYS A 138 -17.55 -16.41 -7.46
N ILE A 139 -17.18 -15.71 -6.38
CA ILE A 139 -15.80 -15.27 -6.11
C ILE A 139 -14.90 -16.46 -5.77
N ARG A 140 -15.45 -17.46 -5.07
CA ARG A 140 -14.72 -18.66 -4.69
C ARG A 140 -14.39 -19.53 -5.91
N GLU A 141 -15.33 -19.63 -6.85
CA GLU A 141 -15.18 -20.38 -8.10
C GLU A 141 -14.16 -19.71 -9.05
N ASN A 142 -14.19 -18.38 -9.19
CA ASN A 142 -13.27 -17.65 -10.06
C ASN A 142 -11.79 -17.69 -9.59
N LYS A 143 -11.54 -17.82 -8.29
CA LYS A 143 -10.16 -17.97 -7.77
C LYS A 143 -9.56 -19.36 -8.04
N SER A 144 -10.40 -20.40 -8.16
CA SER A 144 -9.93 -21.76 -8.46
C SER A 144 -9.41 -21.93 -9.89
N LEU A 145 -9.83 -21.05 -10.82
CA LEU A 145 -9.42 -21.09 -12.24
C LEU A 145 -8.15 -20.27 -12.54
N ALA A 146 -7.72 -19.38 -11.63
CA ALA A 146 -6.52 -18.54 -11.82
C ALA A 146 -5.22 -19.19 -11.32
N THR A 147 -5.27 -20.45 -10.88
CA THR A 147 -4.11 -21.21 -10.36
C THR A 147 -3.77 -22.44 -11.21
N GLN A 148 -4.33 -22.54 -12.43
CA GLN A 148 -4.01 -23.58 -13.42
C GLN A 148 -3.36 -22.97 -14.66
#